data_AF-A0A946U077-F1
#
_entry.id   AF-A0A946U077-F1
#
_cell.length_a   1.000
_cell.length_b   1.000
_cell.length_c   1.000
_cell.angle_alpha   90.00
_cell.angle_beta   90.00
_cell.angle_gamma   90.00
#
_symmetry.space_group_name_H-M   'P 1'
#
loop_
_entity.id
_entity.type
_entity.pdbx_description
1 polymer ?
#
loop_
_entity_poly.entity_id
_entity_poly.type
_entity_poly.pdbx_seq_one_letter_code
_entity_poly.pdbx_strand_id
1 'polypeptide(L)'
;ETLPGYGLPANIDSWKDLLLVPELHARVTLLNDKNEVVARLGDDVERVTKKVKGVRNDSKKWLPGKFVHPHDACFDADGNIFVAEWVSTGRVTRLRRLS
;
A
#
# COMPACT_ATOMS: atom_id res chain seq x y z
N GLU A 1 -0.60 -19.94 8.54
CA GLU A 1 -1.60 -20.22 7.48
C GLU A 1 -1.24 -19.43 6.22
N THR A 2 -1.81 -19.77 5.07
CA THR A 2 -1.65 -18.96 3.85
C THR A 2 -2.91 -18.13 3.65
N LEU A 3 -2.76 -16.81 3.52
CA LEU A 3 -3.90 -15.90 3.39
C LEU A 3 -4.15 -15.54 1.92
N PRO A 4 -5.38 -15.72 1.39
CA PRO A 4 -5.73 -15.30 0.04
C PRO A 4 -6.15 -13.83 -0.03
N GLY A 5 -6.35 -13.33 -1.26
CA GLY A 5 -6.94 -12.02 -1.50
C GLY A 5 -5.96 -10.86 -1.52
N TYR A 6 -4.65 -11.12 -1.57
CA TYR A 6 -3.59 -10.12 -1.72
C TYR A 6 -3.15 -9.97 -3.17
N GLY A 7 -2.87 -8.73 -3.59
CA GLY A 7 -2.45 -8.38 -4.93
C GLY A 7 -0.94 -8.16 -5.01
N LEU A 8 -0.20 -9.26 -5.10
CA LEU A 8 1.27 -9.28 -5.17
C LEU A 8 1.90 -8.53 -3.97
N PRO A 9 1.86 -9.10 -2.74
CA PRO A 9 2.52 -8.50 -1.58
C PRO A 9 4.05 -8.45 -1.79
N ALA A 10 4.67 -7.33 -1.45
CA ALA A 10 6.08 -7.06 -1.80
C ALA A 10 7.04 -6.97 -0.61
N ASN A 11 6.56 -6.52 0.55
CA ASN A 11 7.31 -6.46 1.80
C ASN A 11 6.37 -6.67 3.00
N ILE A 12 6.93 -6.85 4.19
CA ILE A 12 6.20 -6.81 5.47
C ILE A 12 7.03 -6.01 6.48
N ASP A 13 6.38 -5.12 7.20
CA ASP A 13 6.92 -4.47 8.40
C ASP A 13 5.92 -4.57 9.56
N SER A 14 6.35 -4.32 10.79
CA SER A 14 5.50 -4.43 11.98
C SER A 14 5.61 -3.23 12.90
N TRP A 15 4.49 -2.90 13.55
CA TRP A 15 4.45 -1.90 14.61
C TRP A 15 3.36 -2.27 15.61
N LYS A 16 3.78 -2.54 16.86
CA LYS A 16 2.94 -3.10 17.92
C LYS A 16 2.26 -4.40 17.45
N ASP A 17 0.94 -4.43 17.47
CA ASP A 17 0.07 -5.53 17.08
C ASP A 17 -0.34 -5.49 15.59
N LEU A 18 0.23 -4.56 14.81
CA LEU A 18 -0.07 -4.42 13.39
C LEU A 18 1.06 -4.95 12.50
N LEU A 19 0.68 -5.71 11.48
CA LEU A 19 1.52 -5.98 10.31
C LEU A 19 1.12 -5.06 9.16
N LEU A 20 2.12 -4.55 8.45
CA LEU A 20 1.99 -3.67 7.31
C LEU A 20 2.43 -4.40 6.04
N VAL A 21 1.52 -4.49 5.06
CA VAL A 21 1.74 -5.24 3.82
C VAL A 21 1.46 -4.34 2.61
N PRO A 22 2.48 -3.74 1.98
CA PRO A 22 2.33 -3.11 0.66
C PRO A 22 2.07 -4.17 -0.42
N GLU A 23 1.12 -3.87 -1.29
CA GLU A 23 0.70 -4.74 -2.39
C GLU A 23 0.89 -4.03 -3.73
N LEU A 24 1.63 -4.66 -4.67
CA LEU A 24 1.95 -4.06 -5.97
C LEU A 24 0.69 -3.71 -6.78
N HIS A 25 -0.44 -4.37 -6.51
CA HIS A 25 -1.75 -4.02 -7.06
C HIS A 25 -2.44 -2.86 -6.31
N ALA A 26 -1.69 -1.78 -6.06
CA ALA A 26 -2.24 -0.47 -5.69
C ALA A 26 -2.99 -0.39 -4.36
N ARG A 27 -2.42 -0.97 -3.28
CA ARG A 27 -2.87 -0.69 -1.91
C ARG A 27 -1.84 -1.08 -0.84
N VAL A 28 -2.17 -0.74 0.40
CA VAL A 28 -1.50 -1.22 1.61
C VAL A 28 -2.53 -1.89 2.50
N THR A 29 -2.26 -3.10 2.98
CA THR A 29 -3.10 -3.83 3.95
C THR A 29 -2.46 -3.81 5.33
N LEU A 30 -3.27 -3.58 6.36
CA LEU A 30 -2.91 -3.76 7.77
C LEU A 30 -3.58 -5.01 8.33
N LEU A 31 -2.83 -5.84 9.05
CA LEU A 31 -3.33 -7.01 9.77
C LEU A 31 -3.13 -6.86 11.27
N ASN A 32 -4.01 -7.46 12.07
CA ASN A 32 -3.79 -7.61 13.51
C ASN A 32 -2.95 -8.87 13.83
N ASP A 33 -2.73 -9.11 15.13
CA ASP A 33 -2.02 -10.26 15.68
C ASP A 33 -2.65 -11.63 15.38
N LYS A 34 -3.88 -11.65 14.86
CA LYS A 34 -4.61 -12.83 14.41
C LYS A 34 -4.65 -12.97 12.89
N ASN A 35 -3.84 -12.21 12.16
CA ASN A 35 -3.81 -12.16 10.70
C ASN A 35 -5.11 -11.65 10.04
N GLU A 36 -5.98 -10.98 10.79
CA GLU A 36 -7.24 -10.44 10.26
C GLU A 36 -7.01 -9.04 9.68
N VAL A 37 -7.64 -8.74 8.55
CA VAL A 37 -7.56 -7.43 7.91
C VAL A 37 -8.21 -6.36 8.79
N VAL A 38 -7.39 -5.44 9.29
CA VAL A 38 -7.83 -4.27 10.05
C VAL A 38 -8.23 -3.14 9.09
N ALA A 39 -7.40 -2.92 8.06
CA ALA A 39 -7.65 -1.87 7.08
C ALA A 39 -6.99 -2.17 5.73
N ARG A 40 -7.56 -1.59 4.67
CA ARG A 40 -6.92 -1.45 3.36
C ARG A 40 -6.88 0.00 2.96
N LEU A 41 -5.68 0.56 2.91
CA LEU A 41 -5.44 1.98 2.71
C LEU A 41 -5.11 2.27 1.25
N GLY A 42 -5.65 3.37 0.75
CA GLY A 42 -5.38 3.89 -0.59
C GLY A 42 -5.75 2.96 -1.75
N ASP A 43 -6.70 2.05 -1.55
CA ASP A 43 -7.08 1.01 -2.52
C ASP A 43 -7.52 1.61 -3.88
N ASP A 44 -6.86 1.17 -4.94
CA ASP A 44 -7.19 1.49 -6.33
C ASP A 44 -7.03 0.27 -7.26
N VAL A 45 -7.21 -0.93 -6.69
CA VAL A 45 -6.88 -2.22 -7.33
C VAL A 45 -7.57 -2.34 -8.68
N GLU A 46 -8.89 -2.12 -8.72
CA GLU A 46 -9.69 -2.35 -9.93
C GLU A 46 -9.25 -1.42 -11.07
N ARG A 47 -8.99 -0.14 -10.77
CA ARG A 47 -8.60 0.83 -11.79
C ARG A 47 -7.22 0.54 -12.33
N VAL A 48 -6.25 0.31 -11.43
CA VAL A 48 -4.84 0.10 -11.79
C VAL A 48 -4.64 -1.22 -12.53
N THR A 49 -5.35 -2.28 -12.13
CA THR A 49 -5.14 -3.62 -12.71
C THR A 49 -6.01 -3.91 -13.93
N LYS A 50 -7.19 -3.26 -14.07
CA LYS A 50 -8.15 -3.62 -15.13
C LYS A 50 -8.55 -2.47 -16.05
N LYS A 51 -8.64 -1.23 -15.55
CA LYS A 51 -9.27 -0.12 -16.32
C LYS A 51 -8.27 0.81 -17.00
N VAL A 52 -7.12 1.09 -16.37
CA VAL A 52 -6.20 2.14 -16.82
C VAL A 52 -4.82 1.56 -17.12
N LYS A 53 -4.44 1.60 -18.40
CA LYS A 53 -3.10 1.18 -18.84
C LYS A 53 -2.05 2.28 -18.61
N GLY A 54 -0.83 1.84 -18.29
CA GLY A 54 0.33 2.72 -18.16
C GLY A 54 0.25 3.72 -17.01
N VAL A 55 -0.62 3.48 -16.01
CA VAL A 55 -0.80 4.39 -14.86
C VAL A 55 0.51 4.65 -14.12
N ARG A 56 1.42 3.67 -14.05
CA ARG A 56 2.75 3.82 -13.43
C ARG A 56 3.63 4.88 -14.11
N ASN A 57 3.42 5.15 -15.39
CA ASN A 57 4.28 5.99 -16.20
C ASN A 57 3.75 7.41 -16.45
N ASP A 58 2.54 7.71 -15.99
CA ASP A 58 1.85 8.98 -16.29
C ASP A 58 1.22 9.55 -15.02
N SER A 59 1.88 10.55 -14.44
CA SER A 59 1.47 11.17 -13.18
C SER A 59 0.12 11.89 -13.25
N LYS A 60 -0.35 12.26 -14.45
CA LYS A 60 -1.67 12.86 -14.65
C LYS A 60 -2.81 11.87 -14.38
N LYS A 61 -2.52 10.56 -14.37
CA LYS A 61 -3.49 9.49 -14.09
C LYS A 61 -3.52 9.07 -12.62
N TRP A 62 -2.70 9.70 -11.77
CA TRP A 62 -2.65 9.38 -10.34
C TRP A 62 -3.74 10.15 -9.61
N LEU A 63 -4.45 9.45 -8.72
CA LEU A 63 -5.51 10.05 -7.93
C LEU A 63 -4.98 10.36 -6.52
N PRO A 64 -5.29 11.54 -5.95
CA PRO A 64 -4.95 11.84 -4.57
C PRO A 64 -5.50 10.78 -3.61
N GLY A 65 -4.67 10.36 -2.64
CA GLY A 65 -5.04 9.33 -1.66
C GLY A 65 -5.14 7.90 -2.22
N LYS A 66 -4.77 7.67 -3.49
CA LYS A 66 -4.76 6.35 -4.12
C LYS A 66 -3.34 5.90 -4.46
N PHE A 67 -3.08 4.63 -4.22
CA PHE A 67 -1.82 4.01 -4.60
C PHE A 67 -1.82 3.59 -6.07
N VAL A 68 -0.61 3.39 -6.60
CA VAL A 68 -0.39 2.95 -7.97
C VAL A 68 0.46 1.68 -7.98
N HIS A 69 1.58 1.67 -7.26
CA HIS A 69 2.45 0.50 -7.21
C HIS A 69 3.34 0.47 -5.93
N PRO A 70 2.74 0.33 -4.73
CA PRO A 70 3.48 0.20 -3.47
C PRO A 70 4.44 -0.98 -3.52
N HIS A 71 5.74 -0.69 -3.50
CA HIS A 71 6.80 -1.70 -3.58
C HIS A 71 7.41 -1.98 -2.20
N ASP A 72 7.40 -0.98 -1.33
CA ASP A 72 7.88 -1.10 0.03
C ASP A 72 7.11 -0.15 0.94
N ALA A 73 7.01 -0.48 2.23
CA ALA A 73 6.46 0.37 3.25
C ALA A 73 7.02 0.03 4.62
N CYS A 74 7.17 1.05 5.47
CA CYS A 74 7.57 0.88 6.85
C CYS A 74 6.83 1.84 7.77
N PHE A 75 6.79 1.49 9.06
CA PHE A 75 6.35 2.39 10.11
C PHE A 75 7.50 3.31 10.55
N ASP A 76 7.16 4.50 11.03
CA ASP A 76 8.03 5.25 11.93
C ASP A 76 7.70 4.95 13.41
N ALA A 77 8.49 5.54 14.31
CA ALA A 77 8.32 5.33 15.76
C ALA A 77 6.93 5.74 16.28
N ASP A 78 6.27 6.71 15.64
CA ASP A 78 4.95 7.22 16.02
C ASP A 78 3.79 6.41 15.41
N GLY A 79 4.11 5.44 14.54
CA GLY A 79 3.14 4.62 13.83
C GLY A 79 2.57 5.31 12.58
N ASN A 80 3.22 6.35 12.05
CA ASN A 80 2.96 6.79 10.69
C ASN A 80 3.51 5.75 9.70
N ILE A 81 2.99 5.74 8.48
CA ILE A 81 3.42 4.80 7.45
C ILE A 81 4.10 5.58 6.32
N PHE A 82 5.29 5.16 5.93
CA PHE A 82 5.95 5.59 4.70
C PHE A 82 5.81 4.50 3.65
N VAL A 83 5.43 4.86 2.43
CA VAL A 83 5.23 3.93 1.32
C VAL A 83 6.05 4.40 0.13
N ALA A 84 6.93 3.54 -0.37
CA ALA A 84 7.68 3.75 -1.59
C ALA A 84 6.96 3.09 -2.78
N GLU A 85 6.72 3.85 -3.84
CA GLU A 85 6.04 3.37 -5.04
C GLU A 85 6.96 3.36 -6.26
N TRP A 86 6.96 2.25 -6.98
CA TRP A 86 7.71 2.10 -8.23
C TRP A 86 6.89 2.62 -9.43
N VAL A 87 6.81 3.94 -9.49
CA VAL A 87 6.28 4.74 -10.61
C VAL A 87 7.41 5.45 -11.36
N SER A 88 7.15 6.04 -12.54
CA SER A 88 8.19 6.58 -13.44
C SER A 88 9.15 7.58 -12.79
N THR A 89 8.67 8.41 -11.87
CA THR A 89 9.50 9.39 -11.15
C THR A 89 10.02 8.87 -9.81
N GLY A 90 9.59 7.68 -9.38
CA GLY A 90 9.53 7.32 -7.97
C GLY A 90 8.52 8.19 -7.20
N ARG A 91 8.00 7.67 -6.09
CA ARG A 91 7.15 8.43 -5.17
C ARG A 91 7.26 7.86 -3.76
N VAL A 92 7.37 8.73 -2.77
CA VAL A 92 7.24 8.35 -1.35
C VAL A 92 6.02 9.06 -0.79
N THR A 93 5.12 8.30 -0.18
CA THR A 93 3.90 8.80 0.45
C THR A 93 4.00 8.59 1.96
N ARG A 94 3.69 9.62 2.75
CA ARG A 94 3.54 9.52 4.20
C ARG A 94 2.05 9.50 4.56
N LEU A 95 1.59 8.45 5.23
CA LEU A 95 0.28 8.39 5.87
C LEU A 95 0.45 8.75 7.35
N ARG A 96 -0.13 9.87 7.76
CA ARG A 96 -0.08 10.30 9.16
C ARG A 96 -1.14 9.57 9.97
N ARG A 97 -0.74 9.01 11.11
CA ARG A 97 -1.67 8.48 12.10
C ARG A 97 -2.39 9.63 12.79
N LEU A 98 -3.72 9.63 12.74
CA LEU A 98 -4.57 10.57 13.46
C LEU A 98 -5.01 9.86 14.74
N SER A 99 -4.51 10.31 15.88
CA SER A 99 -4.78 9.77 17.22
C SER A 99 -6.26 9.64 17.54
#